data_AF-A0A5C2HLF9-F1
#
_entry.id   AF-A0A5C2HLF9-F1
#
_cell.length_a   1.000
_cell.length_b   1.000
_cell.length_c   1.000
_cell.angle_alpha   90.00
_cell.angle_beta   90.00
_cell.angle_gamma   90.00
#
_symmetry.space_group_name_H-M   'P 1'
#
loop_
_entity.id
_entity.type
_entity.pdbx_description
1 polymer ?
#
loop_
_entity_poly.entity_id
_entity_poly.type
_entity_poly.pdbx_seq_one_letter_code
_entity_poly.pdbx_strand_id
1 'polypeptide(L)'
;MNQVVLQLICERQAGIPLLMQTLNGNNSDKESFREMVTDFTEQMDSDFSIEYLVADSALYTADTLSSMNHLLWISRVPETLNLAREIIDMTAPEWIHTPEQPAFRALGVNYGEVRQRWVVVFSPEAYQRAQKTINKQCGKQSLAELRAFTKLCKQNFACDADARQALTQFETTLKLNTLSEVEINAIPRFKGKGRPAQGRQPDYFDYRIEGAMAVDLQERTRRLQRKSCFILASNQLDDQALPHEELIAAYKDQQKVERGFRFLKDPMFMASTLFLESPKRIMALMMVMTLSLMVYAALEHRIRERLAACDETFPNQKGKLINNPSARWVFQYFSGITLLVIAETQELVLNLNEYHIALVNMLGERYSKLYSGSG
;
A
#
# COMPACT_ATOMS: atom_id res chain seq x y z
N MET A 1 11.38 -16.95 -13.52
CA MET A 1 10.40 -16.01 -14.12
C MET A 1 10.85 -14.62 -13.68
N ASN A 2 11.55 -13.89 -14.54
CA ASN A 2 12.08 -12.58 -14.17
C ASN A 2 10.91 -11.63 -13.93
N GLN A 3 10.79 -11.09 -12.72
CA GLN A 3 9.78 -10.07 -12.42
C GLN A 3 10.14 -8.81 -13.22
N VAL A 4 9.21 -8.35 -14.05
CA VAL A 4 9.31 -7.07 -14.74
C VAL A 4 8.76 -6.02 -13.79
N VAL A 5 9.58 -5.04 -13.44
CA VAL A 5 9.17 -3.90 -12.63
C VAL A 5 8.87 -2.73 -13.57
N LEU A 6 7.80 -1.99 -13.28
CA LEU A 6 7.36 -0.86 -14.09
C LEU A 6 7.27 0.36 -13.17
N GLN A 7 7.87 1.46 -13.60
CA GLN A 7 7.72 2.77 -12.99
C GLN A 7 6.87 3.65 -13.91
N LEU A 8 5.94 4.40 -13.32
CA LEU A 8 5.01 5.27 -14.02
C LEU A 8 4.94 6.62 -13.31
N ILE A 9 4.95 7.69 -14.10
CA ILE A 9 4.58 9.03 -13.65
C ILE A 9 3.25 9.37 -14.30
N CYS A 10 2.28 9.84 -13.52
CA CYS A 10 0.97 10.23 -14.01
C CYS A 10 0.60 11.65 -13.55
N GLU A 11 -0.16 12.34 -14.37
CA GLU A 11 -0.90 13.54 -13.98
C GLU A 11 -1.95 13.18 -12.90
N ARG A 12 -2.09 14.03 -11.87
CA ARG A 12 -2.86 13.74 -10.64
C ARG A 12 -4.39 13.72 -10.86
N GLN A 13 -4.93 14.64 -11.63
CA GLN A 13 -6.36 14.89 -11.78
C GLN A 13 -7.05 13.76 -12.56
N ALA A 14 -6.55 13.45 -13.75
CA ALA A 14 -7.08 12.45 -14.66
C ALA A 14 -6.37 11.09 -14.54
N GLY A 15 -5.19 11.03 -13.91
CA GLY A 15 -4.40 9.80 -13.84
C GLY A 15 -3.74 9.45 -15.18
N ILE A 16 -3.54 10.43 -16.06
CA ILE A 16 -2.96 10.24 -17.39
C ILE A 16 -1.48 9.92 -17.22
N PRO A 17 -0.99 8.75 -17.69
CA PRO A 17 0.43 8.44 -17.69
C PRO A 17 1.20 9.43 -18.58
N LEU A 18 2.27 10.00 -18.04
CA LEU A 18 3.17 10.93 -18.72
C LEU A 18 4.51 10.26 -19.06
N LEU A 19 4.99 9.38 -18.18
CA LEU A 19 6.25 8.65 -18.36
C LEU A 19 6.08 7.19 -17.95
N MET A 20 6.81 6.31 -18.64
CA MET A 20 6.94 4.90 -18.33
C MET A 20 8.40 4.46 -18.44
N GLN A 21 8.89 3.73 -17.45
CA GLN A 21 10.16 3.00 -17.54
C GLN A 21 9.99 1.56 -17.06
N THR A 22 10.49 0.63 -17.86
CA THR A 22 10.60 -0.78 -17.49
C THR A 22 11.96 -1.04 -16.86
N LEU A 23 11.96 -1.63 -15.68
CA LEU A 23 13.17 -2.01 -14.96
C LEU A 23 13.40 -3.51 -15.03
N ASN A 24 14.67 -3.89 -15.08
CA ASN A 24 15.10 -5.27 -14.87
C ASN A 24 15.09 -5.56 -13.36
N GLY A 25 14.58 -6.72 -12.94
CA GLY A 25 14.43 -7.08 -11.51
C GLY A 25 15.73 -7.18 -10.68
N ASN A 26 16.88 -6.83 -11.27
CA ASN A 26 18.19 -6.77 -10.62
C ASN A 26 18.62 -5.33 -10.26
N ASN A 27 17.92 -4.29 -10.73
CA ASN A 27 18.25 -2.90 -10.40
C ASN A 27 17.66 -2.52 -9.03
N SER A 28 18.41 -1.75 -8.24
CA SER A 28 17.91 -1.16 -7.00
C SER A 28 16.77 -0.19 -7.33
N ASP A 29 15.54 -0.54 -6.92
CA ASP A 29 14.33 0.24 -7.21
C ASP A 29 14.44 1.73 -6.84
N LYS A 30 15.27 2.08 -5.84
CA LYS A 30 15.39 3.46 -5.34
C LYS A 30 16.32 4.36 -6.15
N GLU A 31 17.43 3.83 -6.66
CA GLU A 31 18.38 4.61 -7.47
C GLU A 31 17.78 4.89 -8.84
N SER A 32 17.25 3.85 -9.50
CA SER A 32 16.59 4.00 -10.79
C SER A 32 15.37 4.92 -10.74
N PHE A 33 14.65 4.96 -9.62
CA PHE A 33 13.53 5.88 -9.43
C PHE A 33 14.00 7.34 -9.30
N ARG A 34 15.13 7.58 -8.63
CA ARG A 34 15.73 8.92 -8.51
C ARG A 34 16.15 9.46 -9.89
N GLU A 35 16.84 8.63 -10.67
CA GLU A 35 17.26 8.97 -12.04
C GLU A 35 16.04 9.32 -12.91
N MET A 36 15.01 8.46 -12.90
CA MET A 36 13.76 8.73 -13.61
C MET A 36 13.17 10.11 -13.26
N VAL A 37 13.03 10.40 -11.97
CA VAL A 37 12.38 11.64 -11.52
C VAL A 37 13.21 12.85 -11.93
N THR A 38 14.52 12.77 -11.81
CA THR A 38 15.45 13.86 -12.20
C THR A 38 15.34 14.10 -13.70
N ASP A 39 15.50 13.07 -14.52
CA ASP A 39 15.42 13.17 -15.98
C ASP A 39 14.06 13.71 -16.45
N PHE A 40 12.97 13.24 -15.83
CA PHE A 40 11.61 13.68 -16.17
C PHE A 40 11.37 15.14 -15.85
N THR A 41 11.82 15.59 -14.68
CA THR A 41 11.57 16.95 -14.21
C THR A 41 12.38 17.95 -15.02
N GLU A 42 13.64 17.65 -15.32
CA GLU A 42 14.46 18.46 -16.25
C GLU A 42 13.82 18.59 -17.64
N GLN A 43 13.19 17.54 -18.15
CA GLN A 43 12.50 17.57 -19.45
C GLN A 43 11.17 18.32 -19.41
N MET A 44 10.46 18.30 -18.28
CA MET A 44 9.12 18.89 -18.15
C MET A 44 9.16 20.38 -17.82
N ASP A 45 10.18 20.85 -17.09
CA ASP A 45 10.26 22.25 -16.60
C ASP A 45 10.28 23.29 -17.74
N SER A 46 10.61 22.91 -18.97
CA SER A 46 10.56 23.83 -20.12
C SER A 46 9.14 24.10 -20.61
N ASP A 47 8.23 23.13 -20.46
CA ASP A 47 6.94 23.09 -21.15
C ASP A 47 5.74 23.10 -20.19
N PHE A 48 5.94 22.68 -18.93
CA PHE A 48 4.89 22.54 -17.92
C PHE A 48 5.37 22.99 -16.54
N SER A 49 4.50 23.69 -15.80
CA SER A 49 4.76 24.03 -14.40
C SER A 49 4.40 22.83 -13.50
N ILE A 50 5.41 22.20 -12.91
CA ILE A 50 5.21 21.15 -11.90
C ILE A 50 4.95 21.79 -10.54
N GLU A 51 3.74 21.63 -10.01
CA GLU A 51 3.38 22.17 -8.69
C GLU A 51 4.06 21.40 -7.56
N TYR A 52 3.93 20.07 -7.55
CA TYR A 52 4.67 19.16 -6.68
C TYR A 52 4.60 17.71 -7.17
N LEU A 53 5.59 16.91 -6.80
CA LEU A 53 5.64 15.47 -7.06
C LEU A 53 5.06 14.68 -5.89
N VAL A 54 4.16 13.72 -6.15
CA VAL A 54 3.66 12.78 -5.13
C VAL A 54 4.24 11.38 -5.38
N ALA A 55 4.95 10.83 -4.41
CA ALA A 55 5.57 9.51 -4.53
C ALA A 55 5.39 8.65 -3.27
N ASP A 56 5.60 7.34 -3.43
CA ASP A 56 5.63 6.42 -2.29
C ASP A 56 6.91 6.60 -1.45
N SER A 57 7.10 5.72 -0.46
CA SER A 57 8.26 5.79 0.45
C SER A 57 9.59 5.42 -0.20
N ALA A 58 9.62 4.93 -1.45
CA ALA A 58 10.86 4.66 -2.17
C ALA A 58 11.60 5.95 -2.52
N LEU A 59 10.86 7.04 -2.77
CA LEU A 59 11.42 8.39 -2.96
C LEU A 59 12.16 8.90 -1.71
N TYR A 60 11.72 8.49 -0.52
CA TYR A 60 12.16 9.06 0.75
C TYR A 60 13.52 8.49 1.23
N THR A 61 14.60 8.93 0.59
CA THR A 61 15.99 8.68 1.03
C THR A 61 16.76 9.98 1.12
N ALA A 62 17.75 10.08 2.01
CA ALA A 62 18.51 11.32 2.21
C ALA A 62 19.06 11.90 0.90
N ASP A 63 19.73 11.08 0.10
CA ASP A 63 20.33 11.51 -1.18
C ASP A 63 19.28 11.89 -2.25
N THR A 64 18.13 11.20 -2.28
CA THR A 64 17.05 11.56 -3.21
C THR A 64 16.43 12.90 -2.81
N LEU A 65 16.19 13.12 -1.52
CA LEU A 65 15.59 14.37 -1.06
C LEU A 65 16.52 15.57 -1.28
N SER A 66 17.82 15.42 -1.00
CA SER A 66 18.78 16.51 -1.19
C SER A 66 18.96 16.91 -2.66
N SER A 67 18.90 15.94 -3.59
CA SER A 67 19.01 16.19 -5.04
C SER A 67 17.78 16.87 -5.64
N MET A 68 16.59 16.71 -5.04
CA MET A 68 15.34 17.29 -5.53
C MET A 68 14.94 18.59 -4.81
N ASN A 69 15.89 19.31 -4.21
CA ASN A 69 15.60 20.56 -3.51
C ASN A 69 14.99 21.67 -4.40
N HIS A 70 15.11 21.54 -5.71
CA HIS A 70 14.53 22.46 -6.70
C HIS A 70 13.04 22.21 -6.96
N LEU A 71 12.48 21.09 -6.48
CA LEU A 71 11.08 20.70 -6.70
C LEU A 71 10.35 20.54 -5.38
N LEU A 72 9.06 20.88 -5.36
CA LEU A 72 8.20 20.52 -4.25
C LEU A 72 7.77 19.06 -4.35
N TRP A 73 7.68 18.37 -3.21
CA TRP A 73 7.28 16.96 -3.18
C TRP A 73 6.43 16.61 -1.96
N ILE A 74 5.68 15.52 -2.08
CA ILE A 74 4.93 14.86 -1.02
C ILE A 74 5.30 13.37 -1.07
N SER A 75 5.77 12.81 0.04
CA SER A 75 6.11 11.39 0.10
C SER A 75 5.83 10.80 1.47
N ARG A 76 5.63 9.48 1.50
CA ARG A 76 5.48 8.74 2.75
C ARG A 76 6.84 8.53 3.41
N VAL A 77 6.96 8.92 4.67
CA VAL A 77 8.15 8.60 5.47
C VAL A 77 8.12 7.10 5.82
N PRO A 78 9.19 6.34 5.55
CA PRO A 78 9.23 4.92 5.82
C PRO A 78 9.38 4.64 7.33
N GLU A 79 8.64 3.65 7.83
CA GLU A 79 8.74 3.18 9.22
C GLU A 79 10.13 2.58 9.55
N THR A 80 10.99 2.34 8.55
CA THR A 80 12.38 1.92 8.79
C THR A 80 13.20 3.01 9.48
N LEU A 81 12.83 4.28 9.32
CA LEU A 81 13.49 5.40 10.00
C LEU A 81 13.15 5.40 11.50
N ASN A 82 14.17 5.43 12.36
CA ASN A 82 13.98 5.44 13.82
C ASN A 82 13.14 6.62 14.28
N LEU A 83 13.44 7.83 13.80
CA LEU A 83 12.70 9.05 14.14
C LEU A 83 11.21 8.95 13.80
N ALA A 84 10.86 8.31 12.67
CA ALA A 84 9.47 8.10 12.29
C ALA A 84 8.73 7.19 13.29
N ARG A 85 9.39 6.11 13.76
CA ARG A 85 8.85 5.22 14.79
C ARG A 85 8.66 5.93 16.12
N GLU A 86 9.65 6.70 16.54
CA GLU A 86 9.60 7.48 17.79
C GLU A 86 8.46 8.48 17.78
N ILE A 87 8.30 9.25 16.69
CA ILE A 87 7.20 10.21 16.54
C ILE A 87 5.85 9.51 16.59
N ILE A 88 5.66 8.41 15.86
CA ILE A 88 4.39 7.66 15.90
C ILE A 88 4.11 7.13 17.30
N ASP A 89 5.10 6.57 18.00
CA ASP A 89 4.93 6.05 19.36
C ASP A 89 4.55 7.15 20.36
N MET A 90 5.01 8.39 20.14
CA MET A 90 4.65 9.55 20.96
C MET A 90 3.25 10.10 20.65
N THR A 91 2.83 10.14 19.38
CA THR A 91 1.56 10.79 18.98
C THR A 91 0.36 9.84 18.99
N ALA A 92 0.54 8.59 18.57
CA ALA A 92 -0.56 7.65 18.37
C ALA A 92 -1.38 7.31 19.64
N PRO A 93 -0.82 7.31 20.88
CA PRO A 93 -1.59 7.09 22.09
C PRO A 93 -2.74 8.09 22.29
N GLU A 94 -2.59 9.34 21.82
CA GLU A 94 -3.64 10.36 21.96
C GLU A 94 -4.89 10.02 21.14
N TRP A 95 -4.73 9.37 19.99
CA TRP A 95 -5.81 9.18 19.01
C TRP A 95 -6.50 7.83 19.10
N ILE A 96 -5.86 6.84 19.74
CA ILE A 96 -6.41 5.48 19.78
C ILE A 96 -7.70 5.37 20.61
N HIS A 97 -7.97 6.36 21.46
CA HIS A 97 -9.19 6.44 22.26
C HIS A 97 -10.41 6.93 21.45
N THR A 98 -10.19 7.55 20.29
CA THR A 98 -11.24 8.03 19.38
C THR A 98 -11.01 7.49 17.95
N PRO A 99 -11.03 6.16 17.77
CA PRO A 99 -10.54 5.53 16.53
C PRO A 99 -11.41 5.75 15.30
N GLU A 100 -12.60 6.33 15.46
CA GLU A 100 -13.54 6.62 14.37
C GLU A 100 -13.24 7.95 13.68
N GLN A 101 -12.48 8.84 14.34
CA GLN A 101 -12.17 10.17 13.81
C GLN A 101 -10.77 10.19 13.20
N PRO A 102 -10.61 10.68 11.96
CA PRO A 102 -9.28 10.96 11.44
C PRO A 102 -8.65 12.08 12.26
N ALA A 103 -7.36 11.96 12.51
CA ALA A 103 -6.60 12.96 13.24
C ALA A 103 -5.22 13.12 12.59
N PHE A 104 -4.64 14.31 12.71
CA PHE A 104 -3.28 14.55 12.26
C PHE A 104 -2.57 15.58 13.14
N ARG A 105 -1.24 15.57 13.11
CA ARG A 105 -0.37 16.57 13.73
C ARG A 105 0.81 16.85 12.82
N ALA A 106 1.12 18.12 12.63
CA ALA A 106 2.27 18.57 11.86
C ALA A 106 3.47 18.86 12.75
N LEU A 107 4.67 18.56 12.25
CA LEU A 107 5.96 18.75 12.92
C LEU A 107 7.00 19.23 11.89
N GLY A 108 7.87 20.15 12.29
CA GLY A 108 9.05 20.51 11.50
C GLY A 108 10.17 19.52 11.75
N VAL A 109 10.77 18.97 10.68
CA VAL A 109 11.87 18.00 10.75
C VAL A 109 12.94 18.37 9.74
N ASN A 110 14.21 18.14 10.09
CA ASN A 110 15.31 18.19 9.13
C ASN A 110 15.84 16.77 8.90
N TYR A 111 15.79 16.31 7.66
CA TYR A 111 16.27 14.98 7.26
C TYR A 111 16.86 15.03 5.85
N GLY A 112 18.00 14.38 5.63
CA GLY A 112 18.70 14.44 4.34
C GLY A 112 19.13 15.86 3.96
N GLU A 113 19.44 16.71 4.94
CA GLU A 113 19.77 18.14 4.77
C GLU A 113 18.62 19.00 4.22
N VAL A 114 17.41 18.45 4.16
CA VAL A 114 16.22 19.16 3.70
C VAL A 114 15.33 19.47 4.91
N ARG A 115 14.95 20.75 5.05
CA ARG A 115 13.89 21.15 5.98
C ARG A 115 12.55 20.69 5.43
N GLN A 116 11.78 20.02 6.28
CA GLN A 116 10.56 19.36 5.89
C GLN A 116 9.47 19.59 6.93
N ARG A 117 8.24 19.49 6.45
CA ARG A 117 7.06 19.36 7.29
C ARG A 117 6.61 17.91 7.26
N TRP A 118 6.52 17.30 8.44
CA TRP A 118 5.98 15.96 8.63
C TRP A 118 4.57 16.06 9.18
N VAL A 119 3.63 15.44 8.49
CA VAL A 119 2.23 15.30 8.90
C VAL A 119 2.02 13.86 9.34
N VAL A 120 1.93 13.65 10.65
CA VAL A 120 1.56 12.36 11.23
C VAL A 120 0.04 12.22 11.11
N VAL A 121 -0.42 11.14 10.49
CA VAL A 121 -1.83 10.91 10.17
C VAL A 121 -2.31 9.63 10.85
N PHE A 122 -3.40 9.73 11.59
CA PHE A 122 -4.19 8.58 12.05
C PHE A 122 -5.31 8.29 11.04
N SER A 123 -5.41 7.04 10.59
CA SER A 123 -6.49 6.60 9.68
C SER A 123 -7.40 5.58 10.37
N PRO A 124 -8.69 5.90 10.56
CA PRO A 124 -9.70 4.95 11.02
C PRO A 124 -9.74 3.66 10.18
N GLU A 125 -9.56 3.78 8.86
CA GLU A 125 -9.54 2.65 7.93
C GLU A 125 -8.29 1.78 8.11
N ALA A 126 -7.13 2.40 8.39
CA ALA A 126 -5.92 1.67 8.74
C ALA A 126 -6.09 0.97 10.09
N TYR A 127 -6.68 1.63 11.08
CA TYR A 127 -7.00 1.04 12.39
C TYR A 127 -7.89 -0.19 12.27
N GLN A 128 -9.02 -0.10 11.55
CA GLN A 128 -9.93 -1.22 11.33
C GLN A 128 -9.26 -2.40 10.62
N ARG A 129 -8.46 -2.14 9.57
CA ARG A 129 -7.69 -3.18 8.87
C ARG A 129 -6.62 -3.80 9.77
N ALA A 130 -5.95 -2.99 10.58
CA ALA A 130 -4.90 -3.42 11.49
C ALA A 130 -5.45 -4.33 12.60
N GLN A 131 -6.61 -4.03 13.18
CA GLN A 131 -7.19 -4.83 14.27
C GLN A 131 -7.23 -6.33 13.98
N LYS A 132 -7.83 -6.74 12.85
CA LYS A 132 -7.95 -8.16 12.48
C LYS A 132 -6.59 -8.82 12.31
N THR A 133 -5.68 -8.12 11.62
CA THR A 133 -4.34 -8.62 11.30
C THR A 133 -3.48 -8.74 12.56
N ILE A 134 -3.45 -7.69 13.40
CA ILE A 134 -2.68 -7.65 14.64
C ILE A 134 -3.23 -8.66 15.64
N ASN A 135 -4.55 -8.76 15.83
CA ASN A 135 -5.12 -9.77 16.74
C ASN A 135 -4.75 -11.19 16.30
N LYS A 136 -4.81 -11.49 14.99
CA LYS A 136 -4.41 -12.79 14.46
C LYS A 136 -2.91 -13.07 14.67
N GLN A 137 -2.05 -12.09 14.39
CA GLN A 137 -0.60 -12.21 14.59
C GLN A 137 -0.25 -12.39 16.07
N CYS A 138 -0.85 -11.59 16.95
CA CYS A 138 -0.63 -11.67 18.38
C CYS A 138 -1.12 -13.00 18.95
N GLY A 139 -2.28 -13.50 18.52
CA GLY A 139 -2.76 -14.82 18.93
C GLY A 139 -1.83 -15.95 18.50
N LYS A 140 -1.37 -15.94 17.24
CA LYS A 140 -0.42 -16.96 16.74
C LYS A 140 0.90 -16.92 17.52
N GLN A 141 1.43 -15.73 17.76
CA GLN A 141 2.69 -15.57 18.48
C GLN A 141 2.56 -15.93 19.96
N SER A 142 1.50 -15.49 20.64
CA SER A 142 1.28 -15.83 22.05
C SER A 142 1.11 -17.34 22.25
N LEU A 143 0.41 -18.03 21.34
CA LEU A 143 0.31 -19.50 21.37
C LEU A 143 1.67 -20.19 21.15
N ALA A 144 2.53 -19.64 20.29
CA ALA A 144 3.86 -20.18 20.06
C ALA A 144 4.76 -20.02 21.30
N GLU A 145 4.74 -18.84 21.92
CA GLU A 145 5.45 -18.54 23.17
C GLU A 145 4.96 -19.44 24.31
N LEU A 146 3.64 -19.61 24.47
CA LEU A 146 3.05 -20.52 25.47
C LEU A 146 3.49 -21.97 25.28
N ARG A 147 3.52 -22.47 24.03
CA ARG A 147 3.99 -23.84 23.74
C ARG A 147 5.47 -24.00 24.07
N ALA A 148 6.29 -23.00 23.77
CA ALA A 148 7.71 -23.02 24.08
C ALA A 148 7.95 -23.00 25.60
N PHE A 149 7.21 -22.16 26.35
CA PHE A 149 7.26 -22.13 27.80
C PHE A 149 6.78 -23.45 28.42
N THR A 150 5.68 -24.01 27.93
CA THR A 150 5.18 -25.32 28.38
C THR A 150 6.21 -26.44 28.18
N LYS A 151 7.02 -26.35 27.11
CA LYS A 151 8.13 -27.28 26.86
C LYS A 151 9.27 -27.06 27.86
N LEU A 152 9.63 -25.79 28.12
CA LEU A 152 10.65 -25.43 29.10
C LEU A 152 10.25 -25.91 30.51
N CYS A 153 9.01 -25.65 30.93
CA CYS A 153 8.47 -26.12 32.20
C CYS A 153 8.28 -27.64 32.27
N LYS A 154 8.58 -28.43 31.23
CA LYS A 154 8.61 -29.90 31.28
C LYS A 154 10.03 -30.46 31.33
N GLN A 155 11.04 -29.61 31.16
CA GLN A 155 12.43 -30.00 31.20
C GLN A 155 12.89 -30.19 32.64
N ASN A 156 13.67 -31.25 32.87
CA ASN A 156 14.39 -31.46 34.12
C ASN A 156 15.80 -30.89 33.96
N PHE A 157 16.23 -30.10 34.93
CA PHE A 157 17.57 -29.52 35.01
C PHE A 157 18.37 -30.21 36.11
N ALA A 158 19.68 -30.31 35.93
CA ALA A 158 20.57 -30.96 36.89
C ALA A 158 20.80 -30.12 38.15
N CYS A 159 20.67 -28.79 38.05
CA CYS A 159 20.76 -27.87 39.19
C CYS A 159 19.83 -26.65 39.04
N ASP A 160 19.61 -25.94 40.15
CA ASP A 160 18.82 -24.69 40.18
C ASP A 160 19.41 -23.61 39.26
N ALA A 161 20.74 -23.49 39.22
CA ALA A 161 21.42 -22.48 38.39
C ALA A 161 21.15 -22.68 36.89
N ASP A 162 21.15 -23.93 36.41
CA ASP A 162 20.85 -24.25 35.01
C ASP A 162 19.39 -23.90 34.66
N ALA A 163 18.46 -24.19 35.58
CA ALA A 163 17.05 -23.84 35.42
C ALA A 163 16.85 -22.32 35.36
N ARG A 164 17.52 -21.55 36.24
CA ARG A 164 17.50 -20.07 36.21
C ARG A 164 18.06 -19.53 34.91
N GLN A 165 19.20 -20.05 34.46
CA GLN A 165 19.83 -19.58 33.22
C GLN A 165 18.91 -19.84 32.01
N ALA A 166 18.31 -21.03 31.92
CA ALA A 166 17.38 -21.34 30.85
C ALA A 166 16.12 -20.46 30.88
N LEU A 167 15.61 -20.16 32.08
CA LEU A 167 14.50 -19.24 32.28
C LEU A 167 14.83 -17.82 31.79
N THR A 168 15.95 -17.24 32.24
CA THR A 168 16.37 -15.90 31.83
C THR A 168 16.62 -15.83 30.33
N GLN A 169 17.23 -16.86 29.73
CA GLN A 169 17.38 -16.92 28.27
C GLN A 169 16.03 -16.95 27.57
N PHE A 170 15.08 -17.74 28.07
CA PHE A 170 13.74 -17.81 27.50
C PHE A 170 12.99 -16.48 27.59
N GLU A 171 13.08 -15.75 28.70
CA GLU A 171 12.47 -14.43 28.87
C GLU A 171 12.90 -13.45 27.77
N THR A 172 14.17 -13.45 27.35
CA THR A 172 14.65 -12.58 26.25
C THR A 172 14.02 -12.90 24.90
N THR A 173 13.44 -14.09 24.73
CA THR A 173 12.80 -14.50 23.47
C THR A 173 11.34 -14.07 23.36
N LEU A 174 10.71 -13.75 24.49
CA LEU A 174 9.31 -13.34 24.56
C LEU A 174 9.15 -11.96 23.91
N LYS A 175 8.12 -11.80 23.08
CA LYS A 175 7.81 -10.49 22.48
C LYS A 175 6.36 -10.07 22.65
N LEU A 176 5.51 -10.88 23.26
CA LEU A 176 4.13 -10.51 23.57
C LEU A 176 3.69 -10.91 24.97
N ASN A 177 4.31 -11.94 25.54
CA ASN A 177 3.97 -12.36 26.88
C ASN A 177 5.07 -11.98 27.87
N THR A 178 4.69 -11.92 29.13
CA THR A 178 5.57 -11.83 30.29
C THR A 178 5.37 -13.07 31.15
N LEU A 179 6.39 -13.43 31.93
CA LEU A 179 6.27 -14.50 32.90
C LEU A 179 5.82 -13.93 34.24
N SER A 180 4.98 -14.68 34.94
CA SER A 180 4.45 -14.33 36.25
C SER A 180 4.50 -15.54 37.17
N GLU A 181 4.72 -15.31 38.46
CA GLU A 181 4.69 -16.38 39.47
C GLU A 181 5.67 -17.52 39.16
N VAL A 182 6.88 -17.18 38.69
CA VAL A 182 7.87 -18.20 38.31
C VAL A 182 8.63 -18.69 39.52
N GLU A 183 8.61 -20.01 39.72
CA GLU A 183 9.32 -20.71 40.77
C GLU A 183 10.13 -21.88 40.19
N ILE A 184 11.21 -22.24 40.87
CA ILE A 184 12.02 -23.41 40.53
C ILE A 184 11.90 -24.41 41.65
N ASN A 185 11.29 -25.55 41.33
CA ASN A 185 10.95 -26.59 42.29
C ASN A 185 11.92 -27.76 42.18
N ALA A 186 12.47 -28.16 43.33
CA ALA A 186 13.34 -29.33 43.44
C ALA A 186 12.49 -30.61 43.55
N ILE A 187 12.62 -31.49 42.56
CA ILE A 187 11.89 -32.75 42.45
C ILE A 187 12.80 -33.89 42.90
N PRO A 188 12.45 -34.60 43.99
CA PRO A 188 13.26 -35.71 44.48
C PRO A 188 13.25 -36.88 43.50
N ARG A 189 14.43 -37.47 43.23
CA ARG A 189 14.61 -38.64 42.38
C ARG A 189 15.24 -39.80 43.14
N PHE A 190 14.81 -41.00 42.78
CA PHE A 190 15.24 -42.24 43.42
C PHE A 190 15.74 -43.24 42.36
N LYS A 191 16.94 -43.78 42.57
CA LYS A 191 17.52 -44.90 41.82
C LYS A 191 16.84 -46.20 42.27
N GLY A 192 16.28 -46.93 41.31
CA GLY A 192 15.56 -48.20 41.51
C GLY A 192 14.20 -48.23 40.82
N LYS A 193 13.66 -49.43 40.56
CA LYS A 193 12.31 -49.61 40.01
C LYS A 193 11.29 -49.71 41.15
N GLY A 194 10.15 -49.02 41.02
CA GLY A 194 9.03 -49.09 41.97
C GLY A 194 8.90 -47.88 42.90
N ARG A 195 7.85 -47.89 43.74
CA ARG A 195 7.57 -46.82 44.71
C ARG A 195 8.62 -46.84 45.83
N PRO A 196 9.28 -45.72 46.18
CA PRO A 196 10.23 -45.66 47.29
C PRO A 196 9.58 -46.07 48.62
N ALA A 197 10.37 -46.69 49.49
CA ALA A 197 9.96 -46.93 50.88
C ALA A 197 9.67 -45.60 51.59
N GLN A 198 8.68 -45.59 52.47
CA GLN A 198 8.27 -44.39 53.20
C GLN A 198 9.43 -43.84 54.04
N GLY A 199 9.79 -42.57 53.84
CA GLY A 199 10.89 -41.91 54.55
C GLY A 199 12.29 -42.09 53.95
N ARG A 200 12.44 -42.76 52.79
CA ARG A 200 13.73 -42.84 52.09
C ARG A 200 14.18 -41.44 51.62
N GLN A 201 15.44 -41.09 51.86
CA GLN A 201 16.06 -39.87 51.34
C GLN A 201 16.27 -39.94 49.81
N PRO A 202 16.04 -38.84 49.06
CA PRO A 202 16.28 -38.80 47.62
C PRO A 202 17.75 -39.07 47.27
N ASP A 203 18.01 -39.74 46.15
CA ASP A 203 19.38 -40.00 45.68
C ASP A 203 19.97 -38.80 44.93
N TYR A 204 19.12 -37.98 44.31
CA TYR A 204 19.45 -36.68 43.71
C TYR A 204 18.15 -35.89 43.49
N PHE A 205 18.27 -34.63 43.07
CA PHE A 205 17.14 -33.77 42.71
C PHE A 205 17.23 -33.39 41.23
N ASP A 206 16.09 -33.39 40.56
CA ASP A 206 15.90 -32.64 39.32
C ASP A 206 15.29 -31.29 39.67
N TYR A 207 15.62 -30.24 38.93
CA TYR A 207 15.00 -28.92 39.08
C TYR A 207 14.04 -28.67 37.93
N ARG A 208 12.87 -28.13 38.22
CA ARG A 208 11.83 -27.86 37.22
C ARG A 208 11.25 -26.48 37.42
N ILE A 209 11.05 -25.77 36.31
CA ILE A 209 10.42 -24.46 36.29
C ILE A 209 8.91 -24.65 36.34
N GLU A 210 8.25 -23.93 37.23
CA GLU A 210 6.80 -23.77 37.30
C GLU A 210 6.46 -22.27 37.27
N GLY A 211 5.33 -21.92 36.69
CA GLY A 211 4.90 -20.53 36.60
C GLY A 211 3.82 -20.33 35.56
N ALA A 212 3.36 -19.09 35.46
CA ALA A 212 2.32 -18.66 34.55
C ALA A 212 2.87 -17.68 33.51
N MET A 213 2.10 -17.51 32.45
CA MET A 213 2.40 -16.57 31.37
C MET A 213 1.22 -15.63 31.21
N ALA A 214 1.50 -14.34 31.16
CA ALA A 214 0.51 -13.28 30.97
C ALA A 214 0.76 -12.54 29.66
N VAL A 215 -0.30 -12.11 28.99
CA VAL A 215 -0.20 -11.31 27.76
C VAL A 215 0.08 -9.86 28.12
N ASP A 216 1.10 -9.27 27.51
CA ASP A 216 1.33 -7.83 27.55
C ASP A 216 0.41 -7.13 26.53
N LEU A 217 -0.64 -6.49 27.05
CA LEU A 217 -1.57 -5.71 26.24
C LEU A 217 -0.95 -4.42 25.70
N GLN A 218 0.13 -3.91 26.30
CA GLN A 218 0.80 -2.69 25.85
C GLN A 218 1.48 -2.91 24.51
N GLU A 219 2.22 -4.01 24.33
CA GLU A 219 2.87 -4.30 23.05
C GLU A 219 1.85 -4.55 21.92
N ARG A 220 0.72 -5.21 22.21
CA ARG A 220 -0.40 -5.30 21.26
C ARG A 220 -0.88 -3.89 20.87
N THR A 221 -1.08 -3.02 21.85
CA THR A 221 -1.58 -1.66 21.66
C THR A 221 -0.59 -0.84 20.83
N ARG A 222 0.71 -0.94 21.12
CA ARG A 222 1.77 -0.29 20.34
C ARG A 222 1.80 -0.76 18.89
N ARG A 223 1.68 -2.07 18.64
CA ARG A 223 1.58 -2.60 17.25
C ARG A 223 0.36 -2.07 16.51
N LEU A 224 -0.77 -1.94 17.21
CA LEU A 224 -1.99 -1.39 16.64
C LEU A 224 -1.83 0.10 16.33
N GLN A 225 -1.31 0.89 17.27
CA GLN A 225 -0.99 2.31 17.11
C GLN A 225 -0.10 2.55 15.88
N ARG A 226 1.03 1.83 15.80
CA ARG A 226 1.96 1.93 14.67
C ARG A 226 1.32 1.60 13.32
N LYS A 227 0.47 0.58 13.27
CA LYS A 227 -0.23 0.21 12.02
C LYS A 227 -1.41 1.10 11.66
N SER A 228 -1.84 1.96 12.58
CA SER A 228 -2.96 2.89 12.37
C SER A 228 -2.49 4.28 11.97
N CYS A 229 -1.22 4.58 12.18
CA CYS A 229 -0.60 5.84 11.82
C CYS A 229 0.37 5.69 10.65
N PHE A 230 0.55 6.77 9.90
CA PHE A 230 1.64 6.91 8.94
C PHE A 230 2.05 8.38 8.89
N ILE A 231 3.24 8.65 8.34
CA ILE A 231 3.75 10.02 8.22
C ILE A 231 3.88 10.35 6.75
N LEU A 232 3.36 11.52 6.37
CA LEU A 232 3.62 12.16 5.10
C LEU A 232 4.59 13.31 5.32
N ALA A 233 5.53 13.50 4.41
CA ALA A 233 6.49 14.58 4.44
C ALA A 233 6.40 15.41 3.17
N SER A 234 6.69 16.70 3.31
CA SER A 234 6.86 17.62 2.19
C SER A 234 7.95 18.65 2.51
N ASN A 235 8.68 19.10 1.50
CA ASN A 235 9.58 20.26 1.59
C ASN A 235 8.86 21.61 1.39
N GLN A 236 7.54 21.61 1.10
CA GLN A 236 6.73 22.83 1.19
C GLN A 236 6.43 23.14 2.66
N LEU A 237 7.12 24.17 3.17
CA LEU A 237 7.05 24.61 4.57
C LEU A 237 5.88 25.57 4.83
N ASP A 238 5.39 26.25 3.80
CA ASP A 238 4.24 27.14 3.90
C ASP A 238 2.94 26.31 3.93
N ASP A 239 2.25 26.36 5.06
CA ASP A 239 0.99 25.65 5.26
C ASP A 239 -0.23 26.33 4.64
N GLN A 240 -0.08 27.58 4.17
CA GLN A 240 -1.09 28.26 3.37
C GLN A 240 -0.98 27.85 1.90
N ALA A 241 0.25 27.69 1.39
CA ALA A 241 0.50 27.23 0.03
C ALA A 241 0.13 25.75 -0.17
N LEU A 242 0.34 24.91 0.84
CA LEU A 242 -0.10 23.53 0.84
C LEU A 242 -0.68 23.17 2.22
N PRO A 243 -2.00 23.30 2.41
CA PRO A 243 -2.68 22.91 3.64
C PRO A 243 -2.49 21.42 3.96
N HIS A 244 -2.53 21.07 5.25
CA HIS A 244 -2.29 19.69 5.70
C HIS A 244 -3.32 18.71 5.14
N GLU A 245 -4.58 19.13 5.06
CA GLU A 245 -5.68 18.37 4.50
C GLU A 245 -5.46 18.11 3.01
N GLU A 246 -4.99 19.10 2.27
CA GLU A 246 -4.65 18.97 0.85
C GLU A 246 -3.46 18.04 0.64
N LEU A 247 -2.41 18.15 1.47
CA LEU A 247 -1.27 17.24 1.44
C LEU A 247 -1.71 15.79 1.63
N ILE A 248 -2.60 15.54 2.60
CA ILE A 248 -3.16 14.21 2.86
C ILE A 248 -4.03 13.74 1.69
N ALA A 249 -4.87 14.61 1.13
CA ALA A 249 -5.73 14.30 0.00
C ALA A 249 -4.91 13.97 -1.26
N ALA A 250 -3.90 14.77 -1.57
CA ALA A 250 -3.00 14.58 -2.70
C ALA A 250 -2.29 13.22 -2.62
N TYR A 251 -1.82 12.82 -1.43
CA TYR A 251 -1.23 11.49 -1.25
C TYR A 251 -2.26 10.36 -1.37
N LYS A 252 -3.48 10.51 -0.83
CA LYS A 252 -4.54 9.50 -0.96
C LYS A 252 -4.97 9.30 -2.43
N ASP A 253 -4.90 10.35 -3.25
CA ASP A 253 -5.22 10.31 -4.68
C ASP A 253 -4.18 9.54 -5.51
N GLN A 254 -2.98 9.27 -4.97
CA GLN A 254 -1.97 8.42 -5.61
C GLN A 254 -2.51 7.02 -5.98
N GLN A 255 -3.60 6.57 -5.34
CA GLN A 255 -4.33 5.33 -5.71
C GLN A 255 -4.82 5.30 -7.16
N LYS A 256 -4.94 6.44 -7.87
CA LYS A 256 -5.20 6.46 -9.32
C LYS A 256 -4.08 5.77 -10.10
N VAL A 257 -2.82 5.98 -9.72
CA VAL A 257 -1.65 5.32 -10.31
C VAL A 257 -1.71 3.82 -10.06
N GLU A 258 -2.05 3.40 -8.84
CA GLU A 258 -2.23 1.98 -8.49
C GLU A 258 -3.35 1.30 -9.31
N ARG A 259 -4.43 2.03 -9.61
CA ARG A 259 -5.50 1.55 -10.50
C ARG A 259 -4.98 1.37 -11.94
N GLY A 260 -4.14 2.28 -12.41
CA GLY A 260 -3.41 2.14 -13.68
C GLY A 260 -2.56 0.86 -13.72
N PHE A 261 -1.77 0.60 -12.67
CA PHE A 261 -1.02 -0.65 -12.55
C PHE A 261 -1.90 -1.90 -12.52
N ARG A 262 -3.07 -1.83 -11.88
CA ARG A 262 -4.03 -2.95 -11.89
C ARG A 262 -4.58 -3.21 -13.29
N PHE A 263 -4.87 -2.16 -14.05
CA PHE A 263 -5.29 -2.28 -15.45
C PHE A 263 -4.21 -2.98 -16.29
N LEU A 264 -2.94 -2.59 -16.11
CA LEU A 264 -1.81 -3.22 -16.82
C LEU A 264 -1.61 -4.70 -16.44
N LYS A 265 -2.09 -5.12 -15.27
CA LYS A 265 -2.00 -6.51 -14.78
C LYS A 265 -3.29 -7.31 -14.98
N ASP A 266 -4.31 -6.74 -15.62
CA ASP A 266 -5.59 -7.42 -15.81
C ASP A 266 -5.39 -8.67 -16.71
N PRO A 267 -5.79 -9.87 -16.26
CA PRO A 267 -5.63 -11.12 -17.00
C PRO A 267 -6.21 -11.08 -18.41
N MET A 268 -7.23 -10.26 -18.66
CA MET A 268 -7.84 -10.12 -19.98
C MET A 268 -6.89 -9.42 -20.99
N PHE A 269 -5.96 -8.60 -20.50
CA PHE A 269 -4.85 -8.04 -21.28
C PHE A 269 -3.61 -8.92 -21.23
N MET A 270 -3.39 -9.64 -20.12
CA MET A 270 -2.23 -10.52 -19.93
C MET A 270 -2.39 -11.92 -20.52
N ALA A 271 -3.58 -12.34 -20.96
CA ALA A 271 -3.83 -13.67 -21.52
C ALA A 271 -2.99 -13.96 -22.79
N SER A 272 -2.67 -12.92 -23.58
CA SER A 272 -1.78 -13.01 -24.75
C SER A 272 -0.28 -12.91 -24.40
N THR A 273 0.05 -12.59 -23.14
CA THR A 273 1.42 -12.25 -22.70
C THR A 273 2.21 -13.44 -22.15
N LEU A 274 1.57 -14.60 -22.04
CA LEU A 274 2.14 -15.84 -21.49
C LEU A 274 3.34 -16.40 -22.28
N PHE A 275 3.76 -15.78 -23.39
CA PHE A 275 4.82 -16.28 -24.27
C PHE A 275 5.91 -15.25 -24.64
N LEU A 276 6.03 -14.14 -23.92
CA LEU A 276 7.08 -13.15 -24.21
C LEU A 276 8.39 -13.49 -23.50
N GLU A 277 9.35 -14.07 -24.24
CA GLU A 277 10.64 -14.52 -23.68
C GLU A 277 11.74 -13.43 -23.72
N SER A 278 11.63 -12.43 -24.60
CA SER A 278 12.67 -11.42 -24.78
C SER A 278 12.34 -10.09 -24.08
N PRO A 279 13.30 -9.45 -23.37
CA PRO A 279 13.10 -8.14 -22.74
C PRO A 279 12.56 -7.06 -23.70
N LYS A 280 13.03 -7.03 -24.95
CA LYS A 280 12.57 -6.06 -25.96
C LYS A 280 11.06 -6.15 -26.23
N ARG A 281 10.53 -7.38 -26.38
CA ARG A 281 9.09 -7.57 -26.61
C ARG A 281 8.26 -7.21 -25.38
N ILE A 282 8.77 -7.50 -24.19
CA ILE A 282 8.15 -7.08 -22.93
C ILE A 282 8.07 -5.55 -22.87
N MET A 283 9.17 -4.84 -23.15
CA MET A 283 9.19 -3.37 -23.16
C MET A 283 8.20 -2.79 -24.18
N ALA A 284 8.18 -3.32 -25.41
CA ALA A 284 7.24 -2.88 -26.45
C ALA A 284 5.78 -3.08 -26.04
N LEU A 285 5.45 -4.23 -25.45
CA LEU A 285 4.12 -4.48 -24.92
C LEU A 285 3.76 -3.50 -23.80
N MET A 286 4.65 -3.29 -22.82
CA MET A 286 4.41 -2.36 -21.71
C MET A 286 4.17 -0.93 -22.23
N MET A 287 4.89 -0.52 -23.27
CA MET A 287 4.67 0.77 -23.94
C MET A 287 3.26 0.85 -24.55
N VAL A 288 2.84 -0.15 -25.34
CA VAL A 288 1.50 -0.19 -25.94
C VAL A 288 0.39 -0.20 -24.88
N MET A 289 0.58 -0.94 -23.80
CA MET A 289 -0.37 -0.99 -22.70
C MET A 289 -0.45 0.34 -21.94
N THR A 290 0.68 1.04 -21.77
CA THR A 290 0.70 2.38 -21.14
C THR A 290 0.06 3.43 -22.04
N LEU A 291 0.31 3.40 -23.36
CA LEU A 291 -0.39 4.25 -24.32
C LEU A 291 -1.90 3.99 -24.30
N SER A 292 -2.31 2.73 -24.20
CA SER A 292 -3.72 2.39 -24.03
C SER A 292 -4.27 3.03 -22.75
N LEU A 293 -3.59 2.85 -21.61
CA LEU A 293 -4.00 3.48 -20.34
C LEU A 293 -4.11 5.01 -20.45
N MET A 294 -3.19 5.66 -21.17
CA MET A 294 -3.23 7.09 -21.45
C MET A 294 -4.50 7.50 -22.22
N VAL A 295 -4.83 6.78 -23.30
CA VAL A 295 -6.06 7.03 -24.07
C VAL A 295 -7.30 6.83 -23.20
N TYR A 296 -7.34 5.76 -22.40
CA TYR A 296 -8.47 5.49 -21.50
C TYR A 296 -8.62 6.58 -20.43
N ALA A 297 -7.53 7.00 -19.79
CA ALA A 297 -7.55 8.04 -18.76
C ALA A 297 -8.00 9.40 -19.33
N ALA A 298 -7.44 9.80 -20.47
CA ALA A 298 -7.81 11.04 -21.14
C ALA A 298 -9.27 11.05 -21.61
N LEU A 299 -9.74 9.94 -22.19
CA LEU A 299 -11.13 9.81 -22.63
C LEU A 299 -12.09 9.78 -21.44
N GLU A 300 -11.77 9.04 -20.39
CA GLU A 300 -12.57 8.99 -19.15
C GLU A 300 -12.70 10.38 -18.53
N HIS A 301 -11.59 11.12 -18.44
CA HIS A 301 -11.60 12.49 -17.94
C HIS A 301 -12.50 13.40 -18.79
N ARG A 302 -12.32 13.40 -20.12
CA ARG A 302 -13.13 14.20 -21.04
C ARG A 302 -14.61 13.86 -20.96
N ILE A 303 -14.98 12.57 -20.88
CA ILE A 303 -16.37 12.14 -20.75
C ILE A 303 -16.98 12.66 -19.45
N ARG A 304 -16.28 12.51 -18.32
CA ARG A 304 -16.79 12.95 -17.02
C ARG A 304 -16.92 14.46 -16.93
N GLU A 305 -15.95 15.19 -17.48
CA GLU A 305 -15.98 16.64 -17.55
C GLU A 305 -17.19 17.13 -18.35
N ARG A 306 -17.47 16.52 -19.52
CA ARG A 306 -18.64 16.84 -20.33
C ARG A 306 -19.97 16.49 -19.65
N LEU A 307 -20.07 15.31 -19.05
CA LEU A 307 -21.27 14.93 -18.31
C LEU A 307 -21.55 15.90 -17.15
N ALA A 308 -20.53 16.29 -16.39
CA ALA A 308 -20.67 17.25 -15.32
C ALA A 308 -21.06 18.65 -15.82
N ALA A 309 -20.44 19.12 -16.91
CA ALA A 309 -20.72 20.44 -17.48
C ALA A 309 -22.14 20.54 -18.08
N CYS A 310 -22.69 19.44 -18.59
CA CYS A 310 -24.03 19.38 -19.14
C CYS A 310 -25.11 18.92 -18.15
N ASP A 311 -24.73 18.59 -16.90
CA ASP A 311 -25.60 17.94 -15.89
C ASP A 311 -26.29 16.66 -16.42
N GLU A 312 -25.55 15.90 -17.22
CA GLU A 312 -26.02 14.69 -17.89
C GLU A 312 -25.50 13.42 -17.21
N THR A 313 -26.15 12.29 -17.49
CA THR A 313 -25.79 11.00 -16.92
C THR A 313 -25.66 9.90 -17.96
N PHE A 314 -24.90 8.86 -17.61
CA PHE A 314 -24.68 7.68 -18.45
C PHE A 314 -25.03 6.41 -17.66
N PRO A 315 -25.69 5.41 -18.26
CA PRO A 315 -26.04 4.17 -17.58
C PRO A 315 -24.78 3.41 -17.17
N ASN A 316 -24.76 2.80 -15.99
CA ASN A 316 -23.70 1.89 -15.57
C ASN A 316 -24.01 0.43 -15.92
N GLN A 317 -23.15 -0.52 -15.53
CA GLN A 317 -23.32 -1.97 -15.77
C GLN A 317 -24.63 -2.56 -15.23
N LYS A 318 -25.27 -1.90 -14.26
CA LYS A 318 -26.56 -2.28 -13.67
C LYS A 318 -27.73 -1.45 -14.22
N GLY A 319 -27.48 -0.61 -15.23
CA GLY A 319 -28.47 0.31 -15.80
C GLY A 319 -28.73 1.57 -14.98
N LYS A 320 -28.07 1.77 -13.83
CA LYS A 320 -28.24 2.98 -13.02
C LYS A 320 -27.49 4.15 -13.67
N LEU A 321 -28.17 5.28 -13.81
CA LEU A 321 -27.60 6.53 -14.32
C LEU A 321 -26.56 7.10 -13.35
N ILE A 322 -25.38 7.42 -13.88
CA ILE A 322 -24.23 7.97 -13.14
C ILE A 322 -23.54 9.07 -13.95
N ASN A 323 -22.89 10.02 -13.29
CA ASN A 323 -22.11 11.09 -13.93
C ASN A 323 -20.60 10.76 -14.04
N ASN A 324 -20.17 9.60 -13.51
CA ASN A 324 -18.77 9.21 -13.43
C ASN A 324 -18.47 7.83 -14.06
N PRO A 325 -18.94 7.54 -15.30
CA PRO A 325 -18.66 6.27 -15.96
C PRO A 325 -17.16 6.06 -16.16
N SER A 326 -16.73 4.81 -16.31
CA SER A 326 -15.35 4.50 -16.73
C SER A 326 -15.28 4.40 -18.25
N ALA A 327 -14.14 4.77 -18.85
CA ALA A 327 -13.97 4.65 -20.30
C ALA A 327 -14.12 3.19 -20.76
N ARG A 328 -13.64 2.22 -19.97
CA ARG A 328 -13.84 0.79 -20.23
C ARG A 328 -15.31 0.42 -20.33
N TRP A 329 -16.13 0.90 -19.39
CA TRP A 329 -17.56 0.62 -19.44
C TRP A 329 -18.21 1.28 -20.66
N VAL A 330 -17.84 2.51 -20.98
CA VAL A 330 -18.34 3.20 -22.19
C VAL A 330 -18.03 2.38 -23.44
N PHE A 331 -16.79 1.91 -23.62
CA PHE A 331 -16.45 1.04 -24.76
C PHE A 331 -17.26 -0.26 -24.79
N GLN A 332 -17.48 -0.89 -23.64
CA GLN A 332 -18.33 -2.09 -23.56
C GLN A 332 -19.78 -1.80 -23.89
N TYR A 333 -20.30 -0.65 -23.50
CA TYR A 333 -21.66 -0.22 -23.80
C TYR A 333 -21.86 0.03 -25.30
N PHE A 334 -20.84 0.59 -25.97
CA PHE A 334 -20.80 0.78 -27.42
C PHE A 334 -20.55 -0.53 -28.21
N SER A 335 -20.33 -1.66 -27.53
CA SER A 335 -20.16 -2.95 -28.19
C SER A 335 -21.45 -3.37 -28.89
N GLY A 336 -21.35 -3.83 -30.13
CA GLY A 336 -22.51 -4.25 -30.93
C GLY A 336 -23.10 -3.15 -31.82
N ILE A 337 -22.51 -1.95 -31.84
CA ILE A 337 -22.73 -0.97 -32.92
C ILE A 337 -22.09 -1.52 -34.20
N THR A 338 -22.86 -1.60 -35.28
CA THR A 338 -22.44 -2.23 -36.54
C THR A 338 -22.57 -1.23 -37.70
N LEU A 339 -21.59 -1.21 -38.59
CA LEU A 339 -21.67 -0.47 -39.85
C LEU A 339 -22.24 -1.39 -40.94
N LEU A 340 -23.41 -1.06 -41.49
CA LEU A 340 -24.00 -1.70 -42.66
C LEU A 340 -23.61 -0.92 -43.91
N VAL A 341 -22.92 -1.58 -44.84
CA VAL A 341 -22.57 -1.01 -46.14
C VAL A 341 -23.52 -1.59 -47.19
N ILE A 342 -24.32 -0.73 -47.83
CA ILE A 342 -25.26 -1.08 -48.90
C ILE A 342 -24.68 -0.62 -50.24
N ALA A 343 -24.58 -1.55 -51.19
CA ALA A 343 -24.15 -1.29 -52.57
C ALA A 343 -22.84 -0.47 -52.67
N GLU A 344 -21.90 -0.70 -51.74
CA GLU A 344 -20.57 -0.06 -51.66
C GLU A 344 -20.57 1.48 -51.63
N THR A 345 -21.74 2.11 -51.43
CA THR A 345 -21.91 3.56 -51.56
C THR A 345 -22.67 4.17 -50.39
N GLN A 346 -23.50 3.39 -49.70
CA GLN A 346 -24.27 3.88 -48.56
C GLN A 346 -23.82 3.17 -47.29
N GLU A 347 -23.44 3.96 -46.29
CA GLU A 347 -23.05 3.49 -44.96
C GLU A 347 -24.14 3.83 -43.94
N LEU A 348 -24.56 2.85 -43.15
CA LEU A 348 -25.57 3.04 -42.09
C LEU A 348 -25.04 2.48 -40.77
N VAL A 349 -25.07 3.30 -39.72
CA VAL A 349 -24.69 2.87 -38.37
C VAL A 349 -25.91 2.31 -37.64
N LEU A 350 -25.86 1.03 -37.28
CA LEU A 350 -26.93 0.29 -36.61
C LEU A 350 -26.68 0.17 -35.10
N ASN A 351 -27.75 -0.09 -34.34
CA ASN A 351 -27.73 -0.33 -32.89
C ASN A 351 -27.26 0.86 -32.02
N LEU A 352 -27.37 2.08 -32.54
CA LEU A 352 -27.26 3.29 -31.72
C LEU A 352 -28.54 3.49 -30.90
N ASN A 353 -28.38 3.86 -29.63
CA ASN A 353 -29.48 4.22 -28.74
C ASN A 353 -29.32 5.67 -28.28
N GLU A 354 -30.27 6.18 -27.51
CA GLU A 354 -30.27 7.55 -27.02
C GLU A 354 -29.00 7.91 -26.22
N TYR A 355 -28.49 7.00 -25.39
CA TYR A 355 -27.28 7.22 -24.59
C TYR A 355 -26.01 7.25 -25.45
N HIS A 356 -25.94 6.42 -26.50
CA HIS A 356 -24.85 6.48 -27.47
C HIS A 356 -24.81 7.84 -28.16
N ILE A 357 -25.96 8.28 -28.68
CA ILE A 357 -26.08 9.52 -29.43
C ILE A 357 -25.78 10.72 -28.53
N ALA A 358 -26.37 10.76 -27.33
CA ALA A 358 -26.14 11.84 -26.36
C ALA A 358 -24.66 11.97 -26.01
N LEU A 359 -23.99 10.85 -25.68
CA LEU A 359 -22.58 10.89 -25.32
C LEU A 359 -21.69 11.34 -26.47
N VAL A 360 -21.90 10.79 -27.67
CA VAL A 360 -21.11 11.14 -28.86
C VAL A 360 -21.27 12.63 -29.20
N ASN A 361 -22.49 13.16 -29.13
CA ASN A 361 -22.77 14.58 -29.38
C ASN A 361 -22.10 15.48 -28.35
N MET A 362 -22.10 15.11 -27.07
CA MET A 362 -21.39 15.84 -26.00
C MET A 362 -19.87 15.87 -26.20
N LEU A 363 -19.29 14.81 -26.78
CA LEU A 363 -17.85 14.76 -27.07
C LEU A 363 -17.45 15.66 -28.24
N GLY A 364 -18.40 15.96 -29.13
CA GLY A 364 -18.29 16.95 -30.19
C GLY A 364 -18.39 16.37 -31.61
N GLU A 365 -18.49 17.27 -32.59
CA GLU A 365 -18.82 16.95 -33.98
C GLU A 365 -17.90 15.90 -34.63
N ARG A 366 -16.60 15.90 -34.28
CA ARG A 366 -15.64 14.89 -34.78
C ARG A 366 -16.05 13.46 -34.41
N TYR A 367 -16.61 13.27 -33.22
CA TYR A 367 -17.11 11.97 -32.79
C TYR A 367 -18.45 11.69 -33.46
N SER A 368 -19.37 12.65 -33.48
CA SER A 368 -20.68 12.50 -34.15
C SER A 368 -20.55 12.07 -35.60
N LYS A 369 -19.61 12.62 -36.36
CA LYS A 369 -19.35 12.23 -37.76
C LYS A 369 -19.03 10.76 -37.95
N LEU A 370 -18.32 10.13 -37.00
CA LEU A 370 -17.99 8.70 -37.09
C LEU A 370 -19.21 7.80 -36.87
N TYR A 371 -20.24 8.32 -36.21
CA TYR A 371 -21.46 7.60 -35.86
C TYR A 371 -22.71 8.08 -36.62
N SER A 372 -22.60 9.10 -37.47
CA SER A 372 -23.74 9.72 -38.15
C SER A 372 -24.16 9.02 -39.45
N GLY A 373 -23.47 7.96 -39.88
CA GLY A 373 -23.84 7.15 -41.06
C GLY A 373 -24.12 7.99 -42.32
N SER A 374 -23.44 9.12 -42.45
CA SER A 374 -23.60 10.06 -43.56
C SER A 374 -22.21 10.28 -44.14
N GLY A 375 -21.96 9.61 -45.27
CA GLY A 375 -20.95 10.08 -46.20
C GLY A 375 -21.25 11.50 -46.66
#